data_AF-A0A7Y6Z3N0-F1
#
_entry.id   AF-A0A7Y6Z3N0-F1
#
_cell.length_a   1.000
_cell.length_b   1.000
_cell.length_c   1.000
_cell.angle_alpha   90.00
_cell.angle_beta   90.00
_cell.angle_gamma   90.00
#
_symmetry.space_group_name_H-M   'P 1'
#
loop_
_entity.id
_entity.type
_entity.pdbx_description
1 polymer ?
#
loop_
_entity_poly.entity_id
_entity_poly.type
_entity_poly.pdbx_seq_one_letter_code
_entity_poly.pdbx_strand_id
1 'polypeptide(L)'
;MSELLTQILEKVRVAYVQAMQEGDYQQPYLTAERLCQEQLHIDADALARIIDEDPTLLAARAGELVQDPAESENPSVGAIICCNIVAAAMDGLLTVAVEHDWLDVDDEGNVLVDDTELSDGRPASIRVDYSRSAQALENAGQPGASRLSKLFQAAEAEYTRLLDSEVHDAYQLALRTSSDYAIFAPEDIAPLIAENPLLLGLRPDGLVDPDLFEGDPPAGIIISSHLTHMLLQQLLEIASERGALARDSSGHLILPADDEETSPQLH
;
A
#
# COMPACT_ATOMS: atom_id res chain seq x y z
N MET A 1 12.81 -8.98 -8.04
CA MET A 1 11.89 -9.99 -8.58
C MET A 1 11.82 -11.14 -7.59
N SER A 2 10.72 -11.22 -6.86
CA SER A 2 10.47 -12.23 -5.82
C SER A 2 10.48 -13.64 -6.40
N GLU A 3 11.15 -14.57 -5.71
CA GLU A 3 11.18 -15.99 -6.10
C GLU A 3 9.80 -16.63 -5.87
N LEU A 4 9.15 -16.28 -4.76
CA LEU A 4 7.81 -16.77 -4.44
C LEU A 4 6.79 -16.33 -5.49
N LEU A 5 6.80 -15.04 -5.87
CA LEU A 5 5.93 -14.52 -6.92
C LEU A 5 6.19 -15.22 -8.25
N THR A 6 7.46 -15.39 -8.62
CA THR A 6 7.84 -16.09 -9.86
C THR A 6 7.31 -17.52 -9.89
N GLN A 7 7.38 -18.26 -8.78
CA GLN A 7 6.86 -19.62 -8.68
C GLN A 7 5.33 -19.65 -8.80
N ILE A 8 4.63 -18.71 -8.18
CA ILE A 8 3.17 -18.60 -8.27
C ILE A 8 2.76 -18.31 -9.72
N LEU A 9 3.37 -17.31 -10.35
CA LEU A 9 3.07 -16.94 -11.74
C LEU A 9 3.38 -18.07 -12.72
N GLU A 10 4.50 -18.77 -12.54
CA GLU A 10 4.86 -19.91 -13.38
C GLU A 10 3.85 -21.06 -13.23
N LYS A 11 3.38 -21.33 -12.01
CA LYS A 11 2.33 -22.33 -11.79
C LYS A 11 1.04 -21.97 -12.51
N VAL A 12 0.64 -20.69 -12.46
CA VAL A 12 -0.55 -20.19 -13.18
C VAL A 12 -0.35 -20.32 -14.69
N ARG A 13 0.83 -19.97 -15.21
CA ARG A 13 1.17 -20.11 -16.63
C ARG A 13 1.09 -21.55 -17.11
N VAL A 14 1.66 -22.50 -16.36
CA VAL A 14 1.58 -23.92 -16.68
C VAL A 14 0.13 -24.41 -16.66
N ALA A 15 -0.64 -24.01 -15.65
CA ALA A 15 -2.06 -24.35 -15.56
C ALA A 15 -2.88 -23.77 -16.73
N TYR A 16 -2.55 -22.55 -17.17
CA TYR A 16 -3.17 -21.90 -18.32
C TYR A 16 -2.96 -22.68 -19.61
N VAL A 17 -1.70 -23.02 -19.92
CA VAL A 17 -1.36 -23.80 -21.12
C VAL A 17 -2.07 -25.16 -21.09
N GLN A 18 -2.11 -25.82 -19.94
CA GLN A 18 -2.81 -27.10 -19.80
C GLN A 18 -4.32 -26.95 -20.01
N ALA A 19 -4.95 -25.94 -19.39
CA ALA A 19 -6.38 -25.69 -19.55
C ALA A 19 -6.75 -25.35 -21.00
N MET A 20 -5.92 -24.58 -21.70
CA MET A 20 -6.09 -24.27 -23.11
C MET A 20 -5.97 -25.51 -24.00
N GLN A 21 -5.04 -26.43 -23.70
CA GLN A 21 -4.91 -27.70 -24.42
C GLN A 21 -6.10 -28.63 -24.19
N GLU A 22 -6.67 -28.65 -22.99
CA GLU A 22 -7.83 -29.48 -22.64
C GLU A 22 -9.15 -28.90 -23.19
N GLY A 23 -9.23 -27.58 -23.37
CA GLY A 23 -10.39 -26.84 -23.88
C GLY A 23 -10.40 -26.59 -25.39
N ASP A 24 -9.63 -27.34 -26.19
CA ASP A 24 -9.48 -27.16 -27.64
C ASP A 24 -9.13 -25.72 -28.06
N TYR A 25 -8.36 -25.01 -27.22
CA TYR A 25 -7.90 -23.64 -27.41
C TYR A 25 -9.01 -22.59 -27.51
N GLN A 26 -10.18 -22.88 -26.94
CA GLN A 26 -11.30 -21.94 -26.92
C GLN A 26 -11.24 -21.03 -25.68
N GLN A 27 -11.71 -19.81 -25.86
CA GLN A 27 -11.88 -18.81 -24.81
C GLN A 27 -10.62 -18.50 -23.97
N PRO A 28 -9.52 -18.10 -24.63
CA PRO A 28 -8.24 -17.79 -23.97
C PRO A 28 -8.33 -16.70 -22.90
N TYR A 29 -9.17 -15.68 -23.09
CA TYR A 29 -9.29 -14.58 -22.12
C TYR A 29 -10.05 -15.04 -20.87
N LEU A 30 -11.22 -15.67 -21.04
CA LEU A 30 -12.01 -16.18 -19.90
C LEU A 30 -11.23 -17.24 -19.10
N THR A 31 -10.49 -18.10 -19.79
CA THR A 31 -9.66 -19.12 -19.13
C THR A 31 -8.55 -18.47 -18.29
N ALA A 32 -7.90 -17.41 -18.80
CA ALA A 32 -6.89 -16.66 -18.06
C ALA A 32 -7.51 -15.97 -16.83
N GLU A 33 -8.62 -15.26 -17.02
CA GLU A 33 -9.30 -14.53 -15.94
C GLU A 33 -9.71 -15.48 -14.81
N ARG A 34 -10.34 -16.61 -15.15
CA ARG A 34 -10.72 -17.63 -14.17
C ARG A 34 -9.52 -18.17 -13.39
N LEU A 35 -8.43 -18.51 -14.09
CA LEU A 35 -7.25 -19.07 -13.43
C LEU A 35 -6.54 -18.06 -12.55
N CYS A 36 -6.43 -16.81 -12.98
CA CYS A 36 -5.91 -15.73 -12.15
C CYS A 36 -6.76 -15.58 -10.87
N GLN A 37 -8.08 -15.56 -10.97
CA GLN A 37 -8.94 -15.45 -9.80
C GLN A 37 -8.88 -16.66 -8.86
N GLU A 38 -8.80 -17.88 -9.41
CA GLU A 38 -8.75 -19.11 -8.61
C GLU A 38 -7.39 -19.35 -7.94
N GLN A 39 -6.29 -18.96 -8.60
CA GLN A 39 -4.93 -19.34 -8.19
C GLN A 39 -4.08 -18.19 -7.66
N LEU A 40 -4.40 -16.91 -7.95
CA LEU A 40 -3.69 -15.73 -7.42
C LEU A 40 -4.37 -15.17 -6.17
N HIS A 41 -4.90 -16.05 -5.32
CA HIS A 41 -5.36 -15.66 -3.99
C HIS A 41 -4.16 -15.57 -3.03
N ILE A 42 -3.56 -14.39 -2.94
CA ILE A 42 -2.41 -14.12 -2.07
C ILE A 42 -2.94 -13.53 -0.76
N ASP A 43 -2.76 -14.26 0.35
CA ASP A 43 -3.11 -13.75 1.68
C ASP A 43 -2.12 -12.67 2.16
N ALA A 44 -2.46 -11.98 3.26
CA ALA A 44 -1.64 -10.90 3.80
C ALA A 44 -0.21 -11.36 4.17
N ASP A 45 -0.06 -12.58 4.68
CA ASP A 45 1.23 -13.09 5.16
C ASP A 45 2.14 -13.48 3.98
N ALA A 46 1.57 -14.10 2.95
CA ALA A 46 2.26 -14.40 1.70
C ALA A 46 2.61 -13.12 0.94
N LEU A 47 1.69 -12.15 0.86
CA LEU A 47 1.93 -10.88 0.20
C LEU A 47 3.05 -10.09 0.87
N ALA A 48 3.09 -10.08 2.21
CA ALA A 48 4.16 -9.46 2.97
C ALA A 48 5.54 -10.05 2.64
N ARG A 49 5.64 -11.38 2.47
CA ARG A 49 6.89 -12.04 2.06
C ARG A 49 7.30 -11.69 0.63
N ILE A 50 6.33 -11.64 -0.28
CA ILE A 50 6.58 -11.22 -1.66
C ILE A 50 7.13 -9.78 -1.70
N ILE A 51 6.58 -8.88 -0.88
CA ILE A 51 7.04 -7.49 -0.80
C ILE A 51 8.43 -7.38 -0.15
N ASP A 52 8.73 -8.20 0.86
CA ASP A 52 10.08 -8.26 1.47
C ASP A 52 11.15 -8.70 0.45
N GLU A 53 10.81 -9.62 -0.46
CA GLU A 53 11.68 -10.05 -1.55
C GLU A 53 11.71 -9.07 -2.75
N ASP A 54 10.63 -8.34 -2.97
CA ASP A 54 10.49 -7.36 -4.05
C ASP A 54 9.79 -6.07 -3.60
N PRO A 55 10.53 -5.13 -2.98
CA PRO A 55 9.96 -3.89 -2.48
C PRO A 55 9.40 -2.99 -3.58
N THR A 56 9.78 -3.19 -4.84
CA THR A 56 9.30 -2.36 -5.97
C THR A 56 7.78 -2.43 -6.14
N LEU A 57 7.14 -3.48 -5.65
CA LEU A 57 5.69 -3.64 -5.61
C LEU A 57 4.98 -2.55 -4.81
N LEU A 58 5.67 -1.85 -3.90
CA LEU A 58 5.10 -0.70 -3.18
C LEU A 58 4.87 0.53 -4.06
N ALA A 59 5.40 0.54 -5.28
CA ALA A 59 5.11 1.55 -6.28
C ALA A 59 3.77 1.31 -7.00
N ALA A 60 3.09 0.19 -6.74
CA ALA A 60 1.79 -0.14 -7.32
C ALA A 60 0.74 0.94 -7.00
N ARG A 61 -0.17 1.15 -7.95
CA ARG A 61 -1.25 2.15 -7.89
C ARG A 61 -2.60 1.52 -8.16
N ALA A 62 -3.67 2.09 -7.64
CA ALA A 62 -5.00 1.50 -7.78
C ALA A 62 -5.50 1.58 -9.22
N GLY A 63 -5.33 2.75 -9.85
CA GLY A 63 -5.85 3.04 -11.19
C GLY A 63 -7.31 2.59 -11.35
N GLU A 64 -7.61 1.97 -12.50
CA GLU A 64 -8.91 1.32 -12.77
C GLU A 64 -8.90 -0.19 -12.51
N LEU A 65 -7.85 -0.70 -11.84
CA LEU A 65 -7.65 -2.15 -11.63
C LEU A 65 -8.51 -2.69 -10.48
N VAL A 66 -8.83 -1.86 -9.48
CA VAL A 66 -9.65 -2.26 -8.34
C VAL A 66 -11.13 -2.12 -8.69
N GLN A 67 -11.73 -3.21 -9.13
CA GLN A 67 -13.12 -3.23 -9.62
C GLN A 67 -14.14 -3.71 -8.58
N ASP A 68 -13.70 -4.16 -7.40
CA ASP A 68 -14.59 -4.54 -6.31
C ASP A 68 -15.31 -3.28 -5.78
N PRO A 69 -16.66 -3.20 -5.80
CA PRO A 69 -17.39 -2.06 -5.28
C PRO A 69 -17.05 -1.68 -3.83
N ALA A 70 -16.65 -2.65 -3.00
CA ALA A 70 -16.28 -2.40 -1.61
C ALA A 70 -14.87 -1.82 -1.43
N GLU A 71 -14.00 -1.92 -2.44
CA GLU A 71 -12.61 -1.44 -2.41
C GLU A 71 -12.36 -0.31 -3.41
N SER A 72 -13.18 -0.17 -4.46
CA SER A 72 -12.95 0.76 -5.58
C SER A 72 -12.80 2.23 -5.17
N GLU A 73 -13.58 2.71 -4.19
CA GLU A 73 -13.53 4.11 -3.76
C GLU A 73 -12.36 4.42 -2.80
N ASN A 74 -11.91 3.44 -2.02
CA ASN A 74 -10.89 3.64 -0.99
C ASN A 74 -10.11 2.35 -0.76
N PRO A 75 -9.29 1.89 -1.71
CA PRO A 75 -8.71 0.55 -1.68
C PRO A 75 -7.67 0.39 -0.57
N SER A 76 -7.64 -0.79 0.03
CA SER A 76 -6.54 -1.17 0.93
C SER A 76 -5.23 -1.37 0.17
N VAL A 77 -4.11 -1.10 0.82
CA VAL A 77 -2.75 -1.27 0.26
C VAL A 77 -2.55 -2.68 -0.32
N GLY A 78 -2.97 -3.72 0.41
CA GLY A 78 -2.88 -5.10 -0.05
C GLY A 78 -3.71 -5.37 -1.31
N ALA A 79 -4.91 -4.76 -1.40
CA ALA A 79 -5.75 -4.88 -2.59
C ALA A 79 -5.09 -4.20 -3.81
N ILE A 80 -4.51 -3.00 -3.64
CA ILE A 80 -3.78 -2.30 -4.71
C ILE A 80 -2.68 -3.19 -5.27
N ILE A 81 -1.80 -3.71 -4.41
CA ILE A 81 -0.64 -4.50 -4.84
C ILE A 81 -1.10 -5.82 -5.50
N CYS A 82 -2.08 -6.51 -4.89
CA CYS A 82 -2.60 -7.76 -5.44
C CYS A 82 -3.26 -7.57 -6.81
N CYS A 83 -4.08 -6.53 -6.98
CA CYS A 83 -4.69 -6.21 -8.28
C CYS A 83 -3.64 -5.90 -9.36
N ASN A 84 -2.54 -5.24 -9.00
CA ASN A 84 -1.43 -5.02 -9.94
C ASN A 84 -0.71 -6.32 -10.32
N ILE A 85 -0.49 -7.23 -9.35
CA ILE A 85 0.07 -8.56 -9.61
C ILE A 85 -0.85 -9.35 -10.55
N VAL A 86 -2.15 -9.34 -10.30
CA VAL A 86 -3.14 -10.03 -11.14
C VAL A 86 -3.19 -9.43 -12.54
N ALA A 87 -3.18 -8.11 -12.67
CA ALA A 87 -3.17 -7.44 -13.97
C ALA A 87 -1.91 -7.80 -14.78
N ALA A 88 -0.73 -7.78 -14.15
CA ALA A 88 0.52 -8.17 -14.79
C ALA A 88 0.54 -9.67 -15.16
N ALA A 89 -0.05 -10.53 -14.32
CA ALA A 89 -0.20 -11.95 -14.62
C ALA A 89 -1.11 -12.17 -15.83
N MET A 90 -2.26 -11.49 -15.88
CA MET A 90 -3.20 -11.53 -17.00
C MET A 90 -2.52 -11.12 -18.30
N ASP A 91 -1.82 -9.99 -18.31
CA ASP A 91 -1.08 -9.52 -19.48
C ASP A 91 -0.03 -10.54 -19.96
N GLY A 92 0.70 -11.15 -19.02
CA GLY A 92 1.62 -12.24 -19.31
C GLY A 92 0.96 -13.48 -19.92
N LEU A 93 -0.23 -13.88 -19.44
CA LEU A 93 -0.98 -15.01 -20.00
C LEU A 93 -1.53 -14.71 -21.40
N LEU A 94 -2.03 -13.49 -21.63
CA LEU A 94 -2.50 -13.07 -22.95
C LEU A 94 -1.34 -12.99 -23.95
N THR A 95 -0.17 -12.55 -23.52
CA THR A 95 1.05 -12.60 -24.34
C THR A 95 1.36 -14.03 -24.76
N VAL A 96 1.30 -14.99 -23.84
CA VAL A 96 1.47 -16.42 -24.15
C VAL A 96 0.41 -16.91 -25.14
N ALA A 97 -0.85 -16.48 -25.00
CA ALA A 97 -1.91 -16.84 -25.94
C ALA A 97 -1.64 -16.33 -27.37
N VAL A 98 -1.14 -15.10 -27.50
CA VAL A 98 -0.73 -14.53 -28.79
C VAL A 98 0.47 -15.29 -29.36
N GLU A 99 1.49 -15.62 -28.55
CA GLU A 99 2.65 -16.41 -29.00
C GLU A 99 2.29 -17.81 -29.51
N HIS A 100 1.17 -18.37 -29.04
CA HIS A 100 0.66 -19.67 -29.44
C HIS A 100 -0.43 -19.61 -30.53
N ASP A 101 -0.68 -18.44 -31.13
CA ASP A 101 -1.72 -18.19 -32.14
C ASP A 101 -3.16 -18.52 -31.64
N TRP A 102 -3.41 -18.36 -30.33
CA TRP A 102 -4.75 -18.52 -29.74
C TRP A 102 -5.53 -17.20 -29.71
N LEU A 103 -4.83 -16.08 -29.74
CA LEU A 103 -5.38 -14.72 -29.84
C LEU A 103 -4.66 -13.94 -30.93
N ASP A 104 -5.43 -13.13 -31.66
CA ASP A 104 -4.89 -12.21 -32.65
C ASP A 104 -4.57 -10.84 -32.02
N VAL A 105 -3.71 -10.07 -32.68
CA VAL A 105 -3.44 -8.67 -32.34
C VAL A 105 -3.89 -7.76 -33.48
N ASP A 106 -4.35 -6.56 -33.16
CA ASP A 106 -4.71 -5.55 -34.14
C ASP A 106 -3.46 -4.83 -34.71
N ASP A 107 -3.70 -3.91 -35.64
CA ASP A 107 -2.65 -3.12 -36.31
C ASP A 107 -1.88 -2.19 -35.34
N GLU A 108 -2.41 -1.95 -34.14
CA GLU A 108 -1.81 -1.13 -33.08
C GLU A 108 -1.10 -1.98 -32.02
N GLY A 109 -1.19 -3.32 -32.12
CA GLY A 109 -0.59 -4.28 -31.19
C GLY A 109 -1.47 -4.60 -29.97
N ASN A 110 -2.75 -4.22 -29.98
CA ASN A 110 -3.70 -4.58 -28.93
C ASN A 110 -4.23 -6.00 -29.15
N VAL A 111 -4.39 -6.77 -28.07
CA VAL A 111 -4.95 -8.11 -28.12
C VAL A 111 -6.44 -8.05 -28.46
N LEU A 112 -6.85 -8.77 -29.50
CA LEU A 112 -8.24 -8.86 -29.94
C LEU A 112 -8.95 -9.97 -29.16
N VAL A 113 -9.82 -9.59 -28.23
CA VAL A 113 -10.66 -10.51 -27.44
C VAL A 113 -12.06 -10.57 -28.04
N ASP A 114 -12.64 -11.77 -28.11
CA ASP A 114 -14.01 -11.95 -28.61
C ASP A 114 -15.03 -11.28 -27.66
N ASP A 115 -15.96 -10.49 -28.22
CA ASP A 115 -17.04 -9.83 -27.48
C ASP A 115 -17.86 -10.81 -26.64
N THR A 116 -17.99 -12.06 -27.08
CA THR A 116 -18.68 -13.11 -26.33
C THR A 116 -17.97 -13.43 -25.02
N GLU A 117 -16.64 -13.45 -25.01
CA GLU A 117 -15.83 -13.65 -23.81
C GLU A 117 -15.92 -12.47 -22.83
N LEU A 118 -16.05 -11.26 -23.34
CA LEU A 118 -16.22 -10.06 -22.51
C LEU A 118 -17.63 -9.97 -21.90
N SER A 119 -18.61 -10.62 -22.54
CA SER A 119 -20.02 -10.59 -22.15
C SER A 119 -20.43 -11.70 -21.18
N ASP A 120 -19.67 -12.80 -21.12
CA ASP A 120 -19.85 -13.83 -20.10
C ASP A 120 -19.44 -13.24 -18.74
N GLY A 121 -20.41 -13.21 -17.82
CA GLY A 121 -20.29 -12.47 -16.57
C GLY A 121 -19.01 -12.80 -15.81
N ARG A 122 -18.26 -11.74 -15.46
CA ARG A 122 -16.99 -11.85 -14.73
C ARG A 122 -17.12 -12.80 -13.54
N PRO A 123 -16.21 -13.76 -13.37
CA PRO A 123 -16.25 -14.65 -12.22
C PRO A 123 -16.12 -13.85 -10.93
N ALA A 124 -16.76 -14.35 -9.86
CA ALA A 124 -16.83 -13.64 -8.59
C ALA A 124 -15.44 -13.54 -7.95
N SER A 125 -14.94 -12.30 -7.81
CA SER A 125 -13.64 -12.04 -7.18
C SER A 125 -13.58 -12.60 -5.76
N ILE A 126 -12.58 -13.45 -5.49
CA ILE A 126 -12.34 -13.97 -4.15
C ILE A 126 -11.66 -12.86 -3.32
N ARG A 127 -12.41 -12.31 -2.37
CA ARG A 127 -11.94 -11.22 -1.52
C ARG A 127 -10.96 -11.71 -0.45
N VAL A 128 -9.77 -11.12 -0.42
CA VAL A 128 -8.81 -11.25 0.70
C VAL A 128 -9.07 -10.14 1.70
N ASP A 129 -9.11 -10.47 2.99
CA ASP A 129 -9.17 -9.50 4.07
C ASP A 129 -7.76 -9.21 4.61
N TYR A 130 -7.14 -8.13 4.13
CA TYR A 130 -5.80 -7.70 4.56
C TYR A 130 -5.77 -7.06 5.95
N SER A 131 -6.91 -6.93 6.63
CA SER A 131 -6.96 -6.52 8.05
C SER A 131 -6.70 -7.66 9.02
N ARG A 132 -6.40 -8.87 8.50
CA ARG A 132 -6.15 -10.08 9.28
C ARG A 132 -4.84 -10.72 8.87
N SER A 133 -4.03 -11.09 9.86
CA SER A 133 -2.74 -11.75 9.65
C SER A 133 -2.43 -12.65 10.85
N ALA A 134 -2.10 -13.91 10.60
CA ALA A 134 -1.69 -14.83 11.66
C ALA A 134 -0.25 -14.49 12.11
N GLN A 135 0.61 -14.15 11.16
CA GLN A 135 1.98 -13.72 11.42
C GLN A 135 2.05 -12.46 12.28
N ALA A 136 1.20 -11.46 12.04
CA ALA A 136 1.14 -10.25 12.87
C ALA A 136 0.75 -10.56 14.32
N LEU A 137 -0.23 -11.45 14.52
CA LEU A 137 -0.67 -11.87 15.86
C LEU A 137 0.43 -12.64 16.60
N GLU A 138 1.15 -13.51 15.90
CA GLU A 138 2.29 -14.24 16.47
C GLU A 138 3.43 -13.27 16.86
N ASN A 139 3.79 -12.36 15.95
CA ASN A 139 4.86 -11.38 16.17
C ASN A 139 4.53 -10.41 17.32
N ALA A 140 3.26 -9.99 17.47
CA ALA A 140 2.80 -9.17 18.58
C ALA A 140 2.97 -9.86 19.96
N GLY A 141 2.95 -11.20 19.98
CA GLY A 141 3.19 -11.99 21.19
C GLY A 141 4.67 -12.20 21.53
N GLN A 142 5.61 -11.84 20.65
CA GLN A 142 7.03 -12.07 20.86
C GLN A 142 7.66 -10.99 21.77
N PRO A 143 8.59 -11.37 22.66
CA PRO A 143 9.28 -10.41 23.51
C PRO A 143 10.31 -9.60 22.71
N GLY A 144 10.23 -8.26 22.79
CA GLY A 144 11.19 -7.34 22.18
C GLY A 144 10.52 -6.10 21.60
N ALA A 145 11.32 -5.07 21.30
CA ALA A 145 10.82 -3.92 20.55
C ALA A 145 10.81 -4.25 19.05
N SER A 146 9.66 -4.04 18.41
CA SER A 146 9.50 -4.16 16.95
C SER A 146 10.39 -3.14 16.23
N ARG A 147 10.63 -3.34 14.93
CA ARG A 147 11.36 -2.37 14.09
C ARG A 147 10.67 -1.01 14.13
N LEU A 148 9.34 -0.99 14.00
CA LEU A 148 8.56 0.25 14.07
C LEU A 148 8.72 0.94 15.43
N SER A 149 8.64 0.19 16.54
CA SER A 149 8.86 0.76 17.87
C SER A 149 10.25 1.36 18.04
N LYS A 150 11.29 0.74 17.49
CA LYS A 150 12.66 1.28 17.55
C LYS A 150 12.80 2.58 16.76
N LEU A 151 12.16 2.66 15.60
CA LEU A 151 12.14 3.88 14.78
C LEU A 151 11.45 5.02 15.53
N PHE A 152 10.29 4.75 16.13
CA PHE A 152 9.54 5.74 16.89
C PHE A 152 10.31 6.19 18.14
N GLN A 153 10.89 5.25 18.90
CA GLN A 153 11.72 5.58 20.05
C GLN A 153 12.93 6.45 19.69
N ALA A 154 13.54 6.24 18.52
CA ALA A 154 14.64 7.08 18.06
C ALA A 154 14.17 8.51 17.77
N ALA A 155 13.02 8.67 17.12
CA ALA A 155 12.41 9.97 16.85
C ALA A 155 11.99 10.68 18.15
N GLU A 156 11.37 9.96 19.09
CA GLU A 156 10.96 10.49 20.40
C GLU A 156 12.16 10.97 21.23
N ALA A 157 13.25 10.20 21.24
CA ALA A 157 14.46 10.54 21.97
C ALA A 157 15.10 11.82 21.41
N GLU A 158 15.17 11.94 20.08
CA GLU A 158 15.70 13.14 19.42
C GLU A 158 14.80 14.35 19.64
N TYR A 159 13.49 14.18 19.47
CA TYR A 159 12.49 15.22 19.74
C TYR A 159 12.58 15.76 21.17
N THR A 160 12.63 14.85 22.15
CA THR A 160 12.80 15.17 23.58
C THR A 160 14.06 15.98 23.82
N ARG A 161 15.19 15.56 23.22
CA ARG A 161 16.48 16.23 23.37
C ARG A 161 16.44 17.65 22.81
N LEU A 162 15.82 17.85 21.64
CA LEU A 162 15.67 19.16 21.02
C LEU A 162 14.72 20.06 21.82
N LEU A 163 13.61 19.50 22.29
CA LEU A 163 12.63 20.21 23.13
C LEU A 163 13.25 20.75 24.42
N ASP A 164 14.17 20.01 25.03
CA ASP A 164 14.85 20.40 26.27
C ASP A 164 16.02 21.40 26.04
N SER A 165 16.51 21.56 24.80
CA SER A 165 17.72 22.33 24.49
C SER A 165 17.50 23.58 23.62
N GLU A 166 16.43 23.63 22.84
CA GLU A 166 16.15 24.72 21.89
C GLU A 166 14.84 25.43 22.23
N VAL A 167 14.77 26.76 22.02
CA VAL A 167 13.52 27.52 22.10
C VAL A 167 12.80 27.36 20.76
N HIS A 168 12.22 26.19 20.56
CA HIS A 168 11.39 25.89 19.40
C HIS A 168 9.92 25.83 19.80
N ASP A 169 9.06 26.21 18.86
CA ASP A 169 7.66 25.86 18.94
C ASP A 169 7.55 24.34 18.86
N ALA A 170 7.04 23.71 19.91
CA ALA A 170 6.94 22.26 20.03
C ALA A 170 6.13 21.64 18.87
N TYR A 171 5.14 22.36 18.34
CA TYR A 171 4.37 21.88 17.19
C TYR A 171 5.22 21.81 15.92
N GLN A 172 5.95 22.89 15.61
CA GLN A 172 6.84 22.95 14.44
C GLN A 172 8.01 21.96 14.56
N LEU A 173 8.52 21.78 15.77
CA LEU A 173 9.54 20.78 16.05
C LEU A 173 8.99 19.36 15.81
N ALA A 174 7.76 19.07 16.24
CA ALA A 174 7.15 17.76 16.04
C ALA A 174 6.91 17.47 14.56
N LEU A 175 6.44 18.46 13.79
CA LEU A 175 6.32 18.35 12.33
C LEU A 175 7.66 18.02 11.70
N ARG A 176 8.69 18.83 11.97
CA ARG A 176 10.03 18.62 11.43
C ARG A 176 10.60 17.24 11.80
N THR A 177 10.56 16.86 13.07
CA THR A 177 11.08 15.56 13.50
C THR A 177 10.29 14.41 12.89
N SER A 178 8.96 14.51 12.79
CA SER A 178 8.15 13.47 12.14
C SER A 178 8.50 13.32 10.65
N SER A 179 8.78 14.42 9.96
CA SER A 179 9.23 14.40 8.56
C SER A 179 10.65 13.85 8.41
N ASP A 180 11.57 14.19 9.31
CA ASP A 180 12.97 13.71 9.28
C ASP A 180 13.06 12.19 9.49
N TYR A 181 12.10 11.61 10.22
CA TYR A 181 12.01 10.17 10.50
C TYR A 181 10.94 9.46 9.65
N ALA A 182 10.31 10.15 8.70
CA ALA A 182 9.35 9.55 7.81
C ALA A 182 10.03 8.58 6.83
N ILE A 183 9.42 7.41 6.64
CA ILE A 183 9.98 6.32 5.85
C ILE A 183 9.25 6.27 4.51
N PHE A 184 9.95 6.67 3.44
CA PHE A 184 9.38 6.73 2.09
C PHE A 184 9.95 5.70 1.13
N ALA A 185 11.15 5.17 1.41
CA ALA A 185 11.78 4.23 0.51
C ALA A 185 11.12 2.85 0.62
N PRO A 186 10.77 2.20 -0.50
CA PRO A 186 10.20 0.85 -0.47
C PRO A 186 11.03 -0.16 0.32
N GLU A 187 12.36 -0.09 0.19
CA GLU A 187 13.33 -0.94 0.89
C GLU A 187 13.25 -0.83 2.43
N ASP A 188 12.82 0.33 2.94
CA ASP A 188 12.68 0.57 4.38
C ASP A 188 11.28 0.20 4.88
N ILE A 189 10.26 0.30 4.02
CA ILE A 189 8.86 -0.06 4.33
C ILE A 189 8.68 -1.58 4.29
N ALA A 190 9.23 -2.27 3.30
CA ALA A 190 9.03 -3.71 3.10
C ALA A 190 9.34 -4.56 4.34
N PRO A 191 10.44 -4.33 5.09
CA PRO A 191 10.71 -5.08 6.31
C PRO A 191 9.73 -4.78 7.46
N LEU A 192 9.06 -3.62 7.45
CA LEU A 192 8.00 -3.30 8.41
C LEU A 192 6.73 -4.08 8.09
N ILE A 193 6.42 -4.25 6.80
CA ILE A 193 5.30 -5.09 6.34
C ILE A 193 5.57 -6.56 6.67
N ALA A 194 6.80 -7.03 6.46
CA ALA A 194 7.19 -8.39 6.82
C ALA A 194 7.05 -8.69 8.33
N GLU A 195 7.36 -7.70 9.17
CA GLU A 195 7.16 -7.79 10.62
C GLU A 195 5.68 -7.69 11.02
N ASN A 196 4.92 -6.81 10.36
CA ASN A 196 3.50 -6.60 10.62
C ASN A 196 2.68 -6.50 9.32
N PRO A 197 2.17 -7.64 8.79
CA PRO A 197 1.37 -7.65 7.58
C PRO A 197 0.06 -6.86 7.66
N LEU A 198 -0.40 -6.47 8.85
CA LEU A 198 -1.60 -5.63 9.01
C LEU A 198 -1.44 -4.24 8.38
N LEU A 199 -0.21 -3.80 8.10
CA LEU A 199 0.06 -2.57 7.33
C LEU A 199 -0.55 -2.64 5.91
N LEU A 200 -0.77 -3.85 5.37
CA LEU A 200 -1.45 -4.04 4.08
C LEU A 200 -2.95 -3.71 4.16
N GLY A 201 -3.53 -3.66 5.36
CA GLY A 201 -4.92 -3.27 5.58
C GLY A 201 -5.14 -1.76 5.59
N LEU A 202 -4.08 -0.94 5.57
CA LEU A 202 -4.17 0.52 5.57
C LEU A 202 -4.81 1.05 4.28
N ARG A 203 -5.51 2.17 4.39
CA ARG A 203 -6.23 2.85 3.31
C ARG A 203 -5.84 4.33 3.26
N PRO A 204 -5.93 5.03 2.13
CA PRO A 204 -5.59 6.45 2.05
C PRO A 204 -6.28 7.33 3.11
N ASP A 205 -7.58 7.08 3.39
CA ASP A 205 -8.38 7.71 4.45
C ASP A 205 -8.22 9.25 4.57
N GLY A 206 -7.97 9.94 3.45
CA GLY A 206 -7.76 11.40 3.40
C GLY A 206 -6.43 11.88 3.98
N LEU A 207 -5.50 10.97 4.33
CA LEU A 207 -4.15 11.30 4.80
C LEU A 207 -3.17 11.63 3.66
N VAL A 208 -3.56 11.32 2.42
CA VAL A 208 -2.77 11.62 1.23
C VAL A 208 -3.47 12.72 0.46
N ASP A 209 -2.74 13.78 0.14
CA ASP A 209 -3.24 14.86 -0.70
C ASP A 209 -3.57 14.31 -2.11
N PRO A 210 -4.85 14.36 -2.54
CA PRO A 210 -5.24 13.86 -3.85
C PRO A 210 -4.59 14.65 -4.99
N ASP A 211 -4.24 15.93 -4.80
CA ASP A 211 -3.65 16.75 -5.86
C ASP A 211 -2.20 16.36 -6.14
N LEU A 212 -1.49 15.82 -5.14
CA LEU A 212 -0.09 15.41 -5.27
C LEU A 212 0.08 14.16 -6.14
N PHE A 213 -0.95 13.31 -6.22
CA PHE A 213 -0.91 12.02 -6.93
C PHE A 213 -2.05 11.83 -7.92
N GLU A 214 -2.73 12.91 -8.32
CA GLU A 214 -3.87 12.87 -9.25
C GLU A 214 -4.98 11.91 -8.79
N GLY A 215 -5.17 11.79 -7.47
CA GLY A 215 -6.13 10.90 -6.83
C GLY A 215 -5.71 9.43 -6.74
N ASP A 216 -4.52 9.05 -7.22
CA ASP A 216 -4.06 7.65 -7.27
C ASP A 216 -2.66 7.46 -6.65
N PRO A 217 -2.54 7.56 -5.31
CA PRO A 217 -1.24 7.47 -4.65
C PRO A 217 -0.66 6.04 -4.67
N PRO A 218 0.68 5.90 -4.76
CA PRO A 218 1.33 4.60 -4.64
C PRO A 218 1.10 3.93 -3.28
N ALA A 219 1.05 2.60 -3.26
CA ALA A 219 0.76 1.80 -2.09
C ALA A 219 1.70 2.08 -0.89
N GLY A 220 3.00 2.25 -1.18
CA GLY A 220 4.00 2.61 -0.17
C GLY A 220 3.80 4.00 0.44
N ILE A 221 3.28 4.96 -0.34
CA ILE A 221 2.98 6.32 0.15
C ILE A 221 1.83 6.28 1.16
N ILE A 222 0.81 5.45 0.94
CA ILE A 222 -0.30 5.29 1.89
C ILE A 222 0.24 4.81 3.24
N ILE A 223 1.09 3.76 3.26
CA ILE A 223 1.71 3.29 4.51
C ILE A 223 2.54 4.42 5.14
N SER A 224 3.40 5.07 4.36
CA SER A 224 4.28 6.13 4.84
C SER A 224 3.51 7.29 5.50
N SER A 225 2.42 7.74 4.89
CA SER A 225 1.56 8.78 5.43
C SER A 225 0.94 8.37 6.77
N HIS A 226 0.46 7.13 6.90
CA HIS A 226 -0.03 6.61 8.18
C HIS A 226 1.05 6.59 9.26
N LEU A 227 2.24 6.07 8.94
CA LEU A 227 3.35 6.00 9.90
C LEU A 227 3.80 7.39 10.34
N THR A 228 3.91 8.33 9.40
CA THR A 228 4.29 9.72 9.67
C THR A 228 3.24 10.42 10.54
N HIS A 229 1.96 10.22 10.25
CA HIS A 229 0.86 10.78 11.03
C HIS A 229 0.83 10.24 12.46
N MET A 230 0.99 8.92 12.63
CA MET A 230 1.06 8.31 13.97
C MET A 230 2.25 8.86 14.76
N LEU A 231 3.42 8.98 14.14
CA LEU A 231 4.59 9.54 14.79
C LEU A 231 4.35 11.00 15.23
N LEU A 232 3.81 11.83 14.33
CA LEU A 232 3.48 13.23 14.65
C LEU A 232 2.53 13.31 15.87
N GLN A 233 1.45 12.53 15.87
CA GLN A 233 0.50 12.51 16.99
C GLN A 233 1.19 12.16 18.31
N GLN A 234 2.08 11.17 18.30
CA GLN A 234 2.82 10.75 19.48
C GLN A 234 3.80 11.84 19.98
N LEU A 235 4.51 12.53 19.08
CA LEU A 235 5.39 13.64 19.46
C LEU A 235 4.62 14.82 20.06
N LEU A 236 3.43 15.11 19.52
CA LEU A 236 2.54 16.14 20.07
C LEU A 236 2.01 15.75 21.45
N GLU A 237 1.66 14.48 21.67
CA GLU A 237 1.27 13.97 22.99
C GLU A 237 2.39 14.17 24.01
N ILE A 238 3.63 13.80 23.68
CA ILE A 238 4.81 14.00 24.55
C ILE A 238 4.99 15.49 24.92
N ALA A 239 4.90 16.40 23.94
CA ALA A 239 5.03 17.82 24.23
C ALA A 239 3.87 18.38 25.07
N SER A 240 2.67 17.84 24.88
CA SER A 240 1.50 18.16 25.68
C SER A 240 1.69 17.74 27.14
N GLU A 241 2.18 16.53 27.39
CA GLU A 241 2.49 16.02 28.73
C GLU A 241 3.58 16.82 29.44
N ARG A 242 4.56 17.32 28.67
CA ARG A 242 5.63 18.19 29.19
C ARG A 242 5.22 19.65 29.36
N GLY A 243 4.00 20.02 28.98
CA GLY A 243 3.49 21.39 29.06
C GLY A 243 4.15 22.35 28.05
N ALA A 244 4.75 21.81 26.99
CA ALA A 244 5.41 22.58 25.95
C ALA A 244 4.44 23.08 24.86
N LEU A 245 3.20 22.57 24.84
CA LEU A 245 2.13 23.05 23.97
C LEU A 245 1.15 23.93 24.75
N ALA A 246 0.83 25.09 24.19
CA ALA A 246 -0.20 25.97 24.74
C ALA A 246 -1.59 25.34 24.58
N ARG A 247 -2.42 25.45 25.62
CA ARG A 247 -3.81 24.99 25.59
C ARG A 247 -4.76 26.17 25.78
N ASP A 248 -5.89 26.13 25.08
CA ASP A 248 -6.95 27.11 25.26
C ASP A 248 -7.68 26.89 26.60
N SER A 249 -8.61 27.78 26.93
CA SER A 249 -9.43 27.68 28.15
C SER A 249 -10.34 26.44 28.19
N SER A 250 -10.47 25.72 27.08
CA SER A 250 -11.26 24.50 26.92
C SER A 250 -10.40 23.23 26.93
N GLY A 251 -9.06 23.37 27.01
CA GLY A 251 -8.10 22.27 27.05
C GLY A 251 -7.64 21.76 25.69
N HIS A 252 -8.06 22.38 24.58
CA HIS A 252 -7.59 22.07 23.24
C HIS A 252 -6.23 22.71 22.97
N LEU A 253 -5.43 22.07 22.13
CA LEU A 253 -4.14 22.62 21.70
C LEU A 253 -4.35 23.91 20.91
N ILE A 254 -3.67 24.98 21.31
CA ILE A 254 -3.56 26.20 20.51
C ILE A 254 -2.50 25.90 19.47
N LEU A 255 -2.94 25.58 18.24
CA LEU A 255 -2.05 25.53 17.11
C LEU A 255 -1.51 26.93 16.85
N PRO A 256 -0.21 27.10 16.55
CA PRO A 256 0.31 28.38 16.12
C PRO A 256 -0.50 28.81 14.90
N ALA A 257 -1.08 30.02 14.93
CA ALA A 257 -1.63 30.58 13.72
C ALA A 257 -0.48 30.73 12.72
N ASP A 258 -0.69 30.36 11.45
CA ASP A 258 0.25 30.71 10.39
C ASP A 258 0.51 32.21 10.48
N ASP A 259 1.74 32.57 10.85
CA ASP A 259 2.19 33.94 11.12
C ASP A 259 2.38 34.72 9.79
N GLU A 260 1.47 34.55 8.82
CA GLU A 260 1.41 35.34 7.59
C GLU A 260 0.41 36.51 7.66
N GLU A 261 -0.43 36.61 8.69
CA GLU A 261 -1.37 37.74 8.83
C GLU A 261 -1.19 38.53 10.14
N THR A 262 0.02 39.00 10.45
CA THR A 262 0.12 40.21 11.30
C THR A 262 1.34 41.06 10.95
N SER A 263 1.25 41.81 9.85
CA SER A 263 2.12 42.99 9.66
C SER A 263 1.87 43.97 10.81
N PRO A 264 2.88 44.41 11.59
CA PRO A 264 2.65 45.33 12.70
C PRO A 264 2.27 46.70 12.14
N GLN A 265 1.01 47.11 12.31
CA GLN A 265 0.62 48.50 12.14
C GLN A 265 0.99 49.26 13.42
N LEU A 266 2.07 50.03 13.32
CA LEU A 266 2.43 51.07 14.28
C LEU A 266 1.32 52.14 14.33
N HIS A 267 0.76 52.36 15.52
CA HIS A 267 0.04 53.58 15.88
C HIS A 267 0.93 54.46 16.77
#